data_AF-A0A1F5HR46-F1
#
_entry.id   AF-A0A1F5HR46-F1
#
_cell.length_a   1.000
_cell.length_b   1.000
_cell.length_c   1.000
_cell.angle_alpha   90.00
_cell.angle_beta   90.00
_cell.angle_gamma   90.00
#
_symmetry.space_group_name_H-M   'P 1'
#
loop_
_entity.id
_entity.type
_entity.pdbx_description
1 polymer ?
#
loop_
_entity_poly.entity_id
_entity_poly.type
_entity_poly.pdbx_seq_one_letter_code
_entity_poly.pdbx_strand_id
1 'polypeptide(L)'
;MITQKEFAKNKWFILVVTLILFWFVWFQLRPSLIRQNCQKYAREMGNNYFNLEFIQNETALRKSQLQQEYMDKAYDRCLHDKGL
;
A
#
# COMPACT_ATOMS: atom_id res chain seq x y z
N MET A 1 -34.22 33.90 9.94
CA MET A 1 -34.24 33.27 11.27
C MET A 1 -34.08 31.77 11.05
N ILE A 2 -32.86 31.23 11.15
CA ILE A 2 -32.62 29.79 10.91
C ILE A 2 -33.18 29.05 12.12
N THR A 3 -34.12 28.14 11.89
CA THR A 3 -34.78 27.43 12.98
C THR A 3 -33.81 26.41 13.62
N GLN A 4 -33.87 26.23 14.94
CA GLN A 4 -33.03 25.28 15.69
C GLN A 4 -33.00 23.86 15.07
N LYS A 5 -34.08 23.45 14.39
CA LYS A 5 -34.19 22.17 13.67
C LYS A 5 -33.27 22.08 12.44
N GLU A 6 -33.08 23.17 11.69
CA GLU A 6 -32.16 23.21 10.54
C GLU A 6 -30.70 23.16 11.00
N PHE A 7 -30.38 23.84 12.10
CA PHE A 7 -29.03 23.82 12.69
C PHE A 7 -28.65 22.42 13.19
N ALA A 8 -29.59 21.70 13.81
CA ALA A 8 -29.38 20.31 14.25
C ALA A 8 -29.21 19.34 13.08
N LYS A 9 -30.00 19.47 12.00
CA LYS A 9 -29.84 18.67 10.78
C LYS A 9 -28.49 18.89 10.11
N ASN A 10 -28.03 20.14 10.03
CA ASN A 10 -26.71 20.45 9.48
C ASN A 10 -25.57 19.88 10.32
N LYS A 11 -25.66 19.92 11.65
CA LYS A 11 -24.65 19.28 12.52
C LYS A 11 -24.56 17.78 12.30
N TRP A 12 -25.69 17.09 12.22
CA TRP A 12 -25.73 15.65 11.94
C TRP A 12 -25.16 15.33 10.56
N PHE A 13 -25.51 16.12 9.54
CA PHE A 13 -24.96 15.95 8.20
C PHE A 13 -23.44 16.08 8.17
N ILE A 14 -22.88 17.11 8.81
CA ILE A 14 -21.42 17.30 8.90
C ILE A 14 -20.76 16.11 9.60
N LEU A 15 -21.33 15.65 10.72
CA LEU A 15 -20.80 14.50 11.48
C LEU A 15 -20.73 13.23 10.62
N VAL A 16 -21.79 12.94 9.87
CA VAL A 16 -21.86 11.77 8.98
C VAL A 16 -20.83 11.89 7.85
N VAL A 17 -20.70 13.07 7.23
CA VAL A 17 -19.71 13.29 6.17
C VAL A 17 -18.28 13.13 6.71
N THR A 18 -17.96 13.68 7.88
CA THR A 18 -16.64 13.50 8.50
C THR A 18 -16.33 12.04 8.80
N LEU A 19 -17.30 11.28 9.31
CA LEU A 19 -17.13 9.84 9.55
C LEU A 19 -16.88 9.07 8.26
N ILE A 20 -17.61 9.37 7.17
CA ILE A 20 -17.40 8.73 5.86
C ILE A 20 -16.00 9.05 5.32
N LEU A 21 -15.57 10.31 5.40
CA LEU A 21 -14.23 10.71 4.96
C LEU A 21 -13.14 10.01 5.78
N PHE A 22 -13.30 9.94 7.10
CA PHE A 22 -12.38 9.22 7.97
C PHE A 22 -12.29 7.74 7.61
N TRP A 23 -13.44 7.11 7.36
CA TRP A 23 -13.51 5.71 6.95
C TRP A 23 -12.82 5.48 5.60
N PHE A 24 -13.06 6.37 4.63
CA PHE A 24 -12.42 6.33 3.32
C PHE A 24 -10.89 6.43 3.42
N VAL A 25 -10.38 7.35 4.25
CA VAL A 25 -8.93 7.50 4.49
C VAL A 25 -8.34 6.23 5.10
N TRP A 26 -9.02 5.64 6.08
CA TRP A 26 -8.51 4.46 6.78
C TRP A 26 -8.52 3.19 5.91
N PHE A 27 -9.58 2.98 5.13
CA PHE A 27 -9.78 1.73 4.37
C PHE A 27 -9.31 1.79 2.92
N GLN A 28 -9.24 2.98 2.30
CA GLN A 28 -8.79 3.10 0.90
C GLN A 28 -7.40 3.72 0.80
N LEU A 29 -7.19 4.87 1.47
CA LEU A 29 -5.96 5.64 1.29
C LEU A 29 -4.75 4.98 1.98
N ARG A 30 -4.92 4.52 3.23
CA ARG A 30 -3.83 3.89 3.98
C ARG A 30 -3.34 2.58 3.32
N PRO A 31 -4.20 1.65 2.88
CA PRO A 31 -3.75 0.44 2.19
C PRO A 31 -3.06 0.71 0.85
N SER A 32 -3.53 1.70 0.07
CA SER A 32 -2.89 2.01 -1.21
C SER A 32 -1.48 2.56 -1.03
N LEU A 33 -1.28 3.44 -0.04
CA LEU A 33 0.03 3.98 0.32
C LEU A 33 1.00 2.89 0.78
N ILE A 34 0.53 1.95 1.61
CA ILE A 34 1.36 0.84 2.09
C ILE A 34 1.75 -0.06 0.92
N ARG A 35 0.81 -0.44 0.05
CA ARG A 35 1.09 -1.25 -1.15
C ARG A 35 2.12 -0.57 -2.06
N GLN A 36 1.98 0.73 -2.32
CA GLN A 36 2.96 1.46 -3.14
C GLN A 36 4.36 1.47 -2.51
N ASN A 37 4.45 1.70 -1.20
CA ASN A 37 5.73 1.70 -0.50
C ASN A 37 6.37 0.31 -0.48
N CYS A 38 5.58 -0.74 -0.25
CA CYS A 38 6.07 -2.12 -0.28
C CYS A 38 6.49 -2.54 -1.70
N GLN A 39 5.80 -2.09 -2.75
CA GLN A 39 6.23 -2.32 -4.13
C GLN A 39 7.58 -1.65 -4.44
N LYS A 40 7.80 -0.42 -3.95
CA LYS A 40 9.09 0.25 -4.08
C LYS A 40 10.19 -0.50 -3.34
N TYR A 41 9.92 -0.92 -2.12
CA TYR A 41 10.86 -1.72 -1.32
C TYR A 41 11.22 -3.05 -1.98
N ALA A 42 10.22 -3.77 -2.49
CA ALA A 42 10.43 -5.01 -3.22
C ALA A 42 11.30 -4.81 -4.47
N ARG A 43 11.09 -3.72 -5.22
CA ARG A 43 11.92 -3.36 -6.38
C ARG A 43 13.36 -3.04 -6.01
N GLU A 44 13.59 -2.29 -4.94
CA GLU A 44 14.95 -2.03 -4.43
C GLU A 44 15.66 -3.32 -4.02
N MET A 45 14.96 -4.20 -3.30
CA MET A 45 15.49 -5.53 -2.94
C MET A 45 15.83 -6.37 -4.18
N GLY A 46 14.94 -6.43 -5.17
CA GLY A 46 15.15 -7.16 -6.41
C GLY A 46 16.35 -6.64 -7.21
N ASN A 47 16.52 -5.31 -7.29
CA ASN A 47 17.65 -4.69 -7.98
C ASN A 47 19.00 -4.93 -7.26
N ASN A 48 19.01 -4.86 -5.93
CA ASN A 48 20.22 -5.12 -5.14
C ASN A 48 20.65 -6.60 -5.22
N TYR A 49 19.69 -7.53 -5.25
CA TYR A 49 19.97 -8.96 -5.36
C TYR A 49 20.60 -9.31 -6.72
N PHE A 50 20.20 -8.63 -7.79
CA PHE A 50 20.74 -8.83 -9.14
C PHE A 50 22.17 -8.28 -9.32
N ASN A 51 22.60 -7.34 -8.48
CA ASN A 51 23.98 -6.85 -8.43
C ASN A 51 24.95 -7.85 -7.77
N LEU A 52 24.45 -8.91 -7.13
CA LEU A 52 25.32 -9.97 -6.62
C LEU A 52 25.77 -10.84 -7.80
N GLU A 53 27.10 -10.93 -8.01
CA GLU A 53 27.78 -11.73 -9.04
C GLU A 53 27.24 -13.17 -9.17
N PHE A 54 26.66 -13.72 -8.10
CA PHE A 54 26.09 -15.06 -8.04
C PHE A 54 24.99 -15.33 -9.09
N ILE A 55 24.25 -14.29 -9.52
CA ILE A 55 23.17 -14.42 -10.51
C ILE A 55 23.70 -14.24 -11.95
N GLN A 56 24.94 -13.77 -12.14
CA GLN A 56 25.48 -13.55 -13.48
C GLN A 56 25.65 -14.86 -14.29
N ASN A 57 25.82 -16.00 -13.62
CA ASN A 57 26.07 -17.30 -14.26
C ASN A 57 24.82 -18.11 -14.66
N GLU A 58 23.60 -17.68 -14.29
CA GLU A 58 22.38 -18.38 -14.72
C GLU A 58 21.88 -17.94 -16.11
N THR A 59 20.92 -18.66 -16.69
CA THR A 59 20.25 -18.25 -17.93
C THR A 59 19.32 -17.06 -17.68
N ALA A 60 19.28 -16.10 -18.61
CA ALA A 60 18.50 -14.86 -18.47
C ALA A 60 17.02 -15.08 -18.07
N LEU A 61 16.41 -16.17 -18.56
CA LEU A 61 15.04 -16.56 -18.24
C LEU A 61 14.85 -16.97 -16.77
N ARG A 62 15.81 -17.70 -16.20
CA ARG A 62 15.74 -18.17 -14.81
C ARG A 62 16.04 -17.03 -13.84
N LYS A 63 16.91 -16.10 -14.24
CA LYS A 63 17.19 -14.88 -13.47
C LYS A 63 15.96 -14.00 -13.29
N SER A 64 15.18 -13.77 -14.35
CA SER A 64 13.98 -12.93 -14.25
C SER A 64 12.89 -13.59 -13.40
N GLN A 65 12.74 -14.92 -13.51
CA GLN A 65 11.82 -15.69 -12.65
C GLN A 65 12.21 -15.60 -11.18
N LEU A 66 13.48 -15.84 -10.85
CA LEU A 66 13.98 -15.72 -9.48
C LEU A 66 13.83 -14.30 -8.95
N GLN A 67 14.20 -13.28 -9.74
CA GLN A 67 14.03 -11.89 -9.35
C GLN A 67 12.57 -11.58 -9.00
N GLN A 68 11.63 -12.03 -9.83
CA GLN A 68 10.22 -11.82 -9.60
C GLN A 68 9.74 -12.55 -8.34
N GLU A 69 10.16 -13.80 -8.12
CA GLU A 69 9.84 -14.56 -6.91
C GLU A 69 10.38 -13.90 -5.63
N TYR A 70 11.61 -13.38 -5.66
CA TYR A 70 12.20 -12.65 -4.53
C TYR A 70 11.49 -11.32 -4.27
N MET A 71 11.13 -10.60 -5.34
CA MET A 71 10.37 -9.36 -5.23
C MET A 71 8.99 -9.61 -4.62
N ASP A 72 8.28 -10.66 -5.06
CA ASP A 72 6.95 -11.01 -4.55
C ASP A 72 7.03 -11.40 -3.07
N LYS A 73 8.03 -12.21 -2.67
CA LYS A 73 8.25 -12.55 -1.25
C LYS A 73 8.58 -11.33 -0.38
N ALA A 74 9.41 -10.41 -0.88
CA ALA A 74 9.75 -9.18 -0.16
C ALA A 74 8.53 -8.25 -0.04
N TYR A 75 7.69 -8.20 -1.08
CA TYR A 75 6.46 -7.44 -1.09
C TYR A 75 5.46 -7.97 -0.05
N ASP A 76 5.20 -9.28 -0.05
CA ASP A 76 4.27 -9.92 0.89
C ASP A 76 4.74 -9.77 2.35
N ARG A 77 6.04 -9.92 2.61
CA ARG A 77 6.59 -9.67 3.95
C ARG A 77 6.35 -8.22 4.39
N CYS A 78 6.59 -7.26 3.50
CA CYS A 78 6.35 -5.85 3.81
C CYS A 78 4.86 -5.55 4.09
N LEU A 79 3.95 -6.15 3.33
CA LEU A 79 2.51 -6.02 3.60
C LEU A 79 2.15 -6.56 4.98
N HIS A 80 2.62 -7.77 5.28
CA HIS A 80 2.37 -8.45 6.55
C HIS A 80 2.90 -7.65 7.74
N ASP A 81 4.12 -7.12 7.66
CA ASP A 81 4.73 -6.28 8.70
C ASP A 81 3.96 -4.96 8.92
N LYS A 82 3.28 -4.46 7.89
CA LYS A 82 2.44 -3.25 7.96
C LYS A 82 0.99 -3.54 8.35
N GLY A 83 0.65 -4.81 8.60
CA GLY A 83 -0.68 -5.26 9.01
C GLY A 83 -1.71 -5.24 7.88
N LEU A 84 -1.27 -5.55 6.65
CA LEU A 84 -2.09 -5.66 5.45
C LEU A 84 -2.04 -7.04 4.82
#